data_AF-A0A0B0CZI7-F1
#
_entry.id   AF-A0A0B0CZI7-F1
#
_cell.length_a   1.000
_cell.length_b   1.000
_cell.length_c   1.000
_cell.angle_alpha   90.00
_cell.angle_beta   90.00
_cell.angle_gamma   90.00
#
_symmetry.space_group_name_H-M   'P 1'
#
loop_
_entity.id
_entity.type
_entity.pdbx_description
1 polymer ?
#
loop_
_entity_poly.entity_id
_entity_poly.type
_entity_poly.pdbx_seq_one_letter_code
_entity_poly.pdbx_strand_id
1 'polypeptide(L)'
;MSIKIGRKAYSERIQDGIDNAFMRKAVSSAQGRFRSGKLKAAEELGDWEEWRTLGEEIRSHTMENLDFYLHQLSEQVEKRGGTVFFAENAEEANTYIQEIANKKQAKKVVKSKSMVTEEIGLNEALEKSGCEVVESDLGEWILQLDEDPPSHIVTPALHKNKE
;
A
#
# COMPACT_ATOMS: atom_id res chain seq x y z
N MET A 1 -17.10 5.18 1.37
CA MET A 1 -16.97 6.11 2.51
C MET A 1 -15.51 6.54 2.57
N SER A 2 -15.21 7.84 2.70
CA SER A 2 -13.82 8.30 2.85
C SER A 2 -13.22 7.74 4.15
N ILE A 3 -11.97 7.27 4.09
CA ILE A 3 -11.26 6.73 5.25
C ILE A 3 -11.14 7.82 6.30
N LYS A 4 -11.66 7.56 7.51
CA LYS A 4 -11.53 8.47 8.65
C LYS A 4 -10.14 8.31 9.26
N ILE A 5 -9.17 9.01 8.69
CA ILE A 5 -7.75 9.03 9.08
C ILE A 5 -7.47 9.73 10.44
N GLY A 6 -8.44 9.83 11.34
CA GLY A 6 -8.27 10.45 12.67
C GLY A 6 -9.53 11.05 13.29
N ARG A 7 -9.47 11.35 14.58
CA ARG A 7 -10.57 11.93 15.37
C ARG A 7 -10.54 13.46 15.44
N LYS A 8 -9.37 14.08 15.26
CA LYS A 8 -9.16 15.53 15.32
C LYS A 8 -9.70 16.25 14.08
N ALA A 9 -10.08 17.51 14.23
CA ALA A 9 -10.49 18.36 13.12
C ALA A 9 -9.32 18.61 12.15
N TYR A 10 -9.62 18.84 10.87
CA TYR A 10 -8.59 19.05 9.84
C TYR A 10 -7.66 20.24 10.17
N SER A 11 -8.22 21.35 10.67
CA SER A 11 -7.47 22.54 11.07
C SER A 11 -6.48 22.26 12.20
N GLU A 12 -6.89 21.50 13.21
CA GLU A 12 -6.03 21.11 14.33
C GLU A 12 -4.88 20.22 13.86
N ARG A 13 -5.17 19.29 12.96
CA ARG A 13 -4.14 18.41 12.38
C ARG A 13 -3.11 19.16 11.56
N ILE A 14 -3.53 20.20 10.82
CA ILE A 14 -2.60 21.07 10.11
C ILE A 14 -1.65 21.72 11.10
N GLN A 15 -2.20 22.30 12.18
CA GLN A 15 -1.38 22.99 13.18
C GLN A 15 -0.40 22.03 13.85
N ASP A 16 -0.86 20.86 14.29
CA ASP A 16 -0.01 19.80 14.86
C ASP A 16 1.13 19.41 13.90
N GLY A 17 0.82 19.26 12.61
CA GLY A 17 1.81 18.93 11.59
C GLY A 17 2.81 20.05 11.30
N ILE A 18 2.35 21.31 11.30
CA ILE A 18 3.22 22.48 11.14
C ILE A 18 4.14 22.62 12.35
N ASP A 19 3.66 22.36 13.56
CA ASP A 19 4.45 22.53 14.78
C ASP A 19 5.41 21.36 15.01
N ASN A 20 5.18 20.21 14.37
CA ASN A 20 6.07 19.06 14.42
C ASN A 20 7.34 19.26 13.56
N ALA A 21 8.34 19.91 14.16
CA ALA A 21 9.64 20.20 13.52
C ALA A 21 10.38 18.92 13.07
N PHE A 22 10.28 17.84 13.84
CA PHE A 22 10.91 16.56 13.48
C PHE A 22 10.29 16.00 12.20
N MET A 23 8.97 15.83 12.18
CA MET A 23 8.25 15.29 11.02
C MET A 23 8.52 16.12 9.76
N ARG A 24 8.46 17.46 9.85
CA ARG A 24 8.77 18.33 8.71
C ARG A 24 10.18 18.11 8.19
N LYS A 25 11.17 18.00 9.08
CA LYS A 25 12.56 17.73 8.70
C LYS A 25 12.71 16.34 8.10
N ALA A 26 12.05 15.32 8.64
CA ALA A 26 12.08 13.95 8.15
C ALA A 26 11.53 13.87 6.72
N VAL A 27 10.36 14.47 6.47
CA VAL A 27 9.74 14.55 5.14
C VAL A 27 10.65 15.26 4.15
N SER A 28 11.15 16.45 4.49
CA SER A 28 12.04 17.22 3.61
C SER A 28 13.33 16.46 3.27
N SER A 29 13.92 15.80 4.27
CA SER A 29 15.15 15.01 4.09
C SER A 29 14.92 13.79 3.18
N ALA A 30 13.82 13.08 3.39
CA ALA A 30 13.48 11.94 2.54
C ALA A 30 13.19 12.35 1.09
N GLN A 31 12.46 13.45 0.88
CA GLN A 31 12.24 14.00 -0.46
C GLN A 31 13.55 14.37 -1.16
N GLY A 32 14.47 15.03 -0.44
CA GLY A 32 15.80 15.35 -0.97
C GLY A 32 16.60 14.10 -1.35
N ARG A 33 16.56 13.06 -0.50
CA ARG A 33 17.22 11.77 -0.76
C ARG A 33 16.62 11.04 -1.96
N PHE A 34 15.29 10.99 -2.10
CA PHE A 34 14.65 10.36 -3.25
C PHE A 34 14.95 11.11 -4.55
N ARG A 35 14.92 12.44 -4.52
CA ARG A 35 15.25 13.25 -5.68
C ARG A 35 16.68 13.03 -6.14
N SER A 36 17.64 13.13 -5.22
CA SER A 36 19.06 12.92 -5.52
C SER A 36 19.35 11.49 -5.96
N GLY A 37 18.78 10.48 -5.29
CA GLY A 37 18.93 9.08 -5.67
C GLY A 37 18.37 8.80 -7.05
N LYS A 38 17.19 9.34 -7.38
CA LYS A 38 16.60 9.24 -8.73
C LYS A 38 17.51 9.87 -9.80
N LEU A 39 18.00 11.09 -9.55
CA LEU A 39 18.88 11.78 -10.51
C LEU A 39 20.17 10.99 -10.75
N LYS A 40 20.81 10.50 -9.68
CA LYS A 40 22.02 9.68 -9.79
C LYS A 40 21.76 8.39 -10.57
N ALA A 41 20.67 7.67 -10.26
CA ALA A 41 20.32 6.46 -10.99
C ALA A 41 20.02 6.75 -12.48
N ALA A 42 19.34 7.86 -12.78
CA ALA A 42 19.06 8.28 -14.15
C ALA A 42 20.35 8.61 -14.93
N GLU A 43 21.32 9.26 -14.28
CA GLU A 43 22.63 9.53 -14.87
C GLU A 43 23.45 8.24 -15.10
N GLU A 44 23.46 7.32 -14.13
CA GLU A 44 24.19 6.05 -14.21
C GLU A 44 23.65 5.13 -15.31
N LEU A 45 22.33 5.11 -15.47
CA LEU A 45 21.65 4.22 -16.40
C LEU A 45 21.70 4.72 -17.85
N GLY A 46 21.83 6.03 -18.07
CA GLY A 46 21.70 6.64 -19.39
C GLY A 46 20.25 6.62 -19.91
N ASP A 47 19.99 7.34 -21.00
CA ASP A 47 18.73 7.29 -21.78
C ASP A 47 17.43 7.49 -20.99
N TRP A 48 17.51 8.19 -19.84
CA TRP A 48 16.43 8.33 -18.87
C TRP A 48 15.09 8.79 -19.48
N GLU A 49 15.13 9.77 -20.39
CA GLU A 49 13.90 10.28 -21.03
C GLU A 49 13.27 9.26 -21.98
N GLU A 50 14.07 8.48 -22.71
CA GLU A 50 13.54 7.44 -23.59
C GLU A 50 12.85 6.33 -22.79
N TRP A 51 13.47 5.90 -21.69
CA TRP A 51 12.86 4.88 -20.82
C TRP A 51 11.64 5.39 -20.09
N ARG A 52 11.61 6.68 -19.74
CA ARG A 52 10.42 7.31 -19.16
C ARG A 52 9.26 7.28 -20.16
N THR A 53 9.52 7.66 -21.42
CA THR A 53 8.51 7.60 -22.49
C THR A 53 8.05 6.17 -22.72
N LEU A 54 8.98 5.21 -22.86
CA LEU A 54 8.63 3.80 -23.06
C LEU A 54 7.80 3.24 -21.89
N GLY A 55 8.15 3.59 -20.65
CA GLY A 55 7.39 3.19 -19.46
C GLY A 55 5.98 3.78 -19.44
N GLU A 56 5.80 5.02 -19.90
CA GLU A 56 4.50 5.66 -20.07
C GLU A 56 3.66 4.97 -21.16
N GLU A 57 4.27 4.65 -22.30
CA GLU A 57 3.62 3.95 -23.41
C GLU A 57 3.15 2.56 -22.98
N ILE A 58 4.01 1.78 -22.32
CA ILE A 58 3.67 0.45 -21.79
C ILE A 58 2.52 0.58 -20.79
N ARG A 59 2.60 1.51 -19.83
CA ARG A 59 1.54 1.71 -18.84
C ARG A 59 0.22 2.08 -19.51
N SER A 60 0.23 2.98 -20.48
CA SER A 60 -0.97 3.42 -21.19
C SER A 60 -1.60 2.27 -21.96
N HIS A 61 -0.79 1.54 -22.72
CA HIS A 61 -1.22 0.33 -23.43
C HIS A 61 -1.81 -0.73 -22.48
N THR A 62 -1.17 -0.99 -21.33
CA THR A 62 -1.68 -1.93 -20.33
C THR A 62 -3.03 -1.51 -19.78
N MET A 63 -3.24 -0.21 -19.52
CA MET A 63 -4.52 0.29 -19.03
C MET A 63 -5.61 0.24 -20.10
N GLU A 64 -5.27 0.49 -21.37
CA GLU A 64 -6.21 0.39 -22.51
C GLU A 64 -6.65 -1.06 -22.79
N ASN A 65 -5.80 -2.04 -22.44
CA ASN A 65 -6.02 -3.47 -22.66
C ASN A 65 -6.11 -4.24 -21.33
N LEU A 66 -6.66 -3.58 -20.30
CA LEU A 66 -6.63 -4.09 -18.92
C LEU A 66 -7.31 -5.45 -18.78
N ASP A 67 -8.41 -5.68 -19.51
CA ASP A 67 -9.14 -6.94 -19.55
C ASP A 67 -8.24 -8.11 -19.99
N PHE A 68 -7.46 -7.92 -21.06
CA PHE A 68 -6.51 -8.91 -21.55
C PHE A 68 -5.44 -9.23 -20.50
N TYR A 69 -4.83 -8.20 -19.90
CA TYR A 69 -3.76 -8.40 -18.91
C TYR A 69 -4.28 -9.00 -17.59
N LEU A 70 -5.49 -8.66 -17.15
CA LEU A 70 -6.14 -9.29 -16.00
C LEU A 70 -6.46 -10.76 -16.28
N HIS A 71 -6.93 -11.08 -17.48
CA HIS A 71 -7.15 -12.46 -17.88
C HIS A 71 -5.83 -13.26 -17.91
N GLN A 72 -4.78 -12.69 -18.51
CA GLN A 72 -3.45 -13.29 -18.52
C GLN A 72 -2.93 -13.53 -17.10
N LEU A 73 -3.07 -12.55 -16.20
CA LEU A 73 -2.71 -12.70 -14.79
C LEU A 73 -3.49 -13.86 -14.15
N SER A 74 -4.80 -13.91 -14.34
CA SER A 74 -5.67 -14.96 -13.81
C SER A 74 -5.21 -16.34 -14.23
N GLU A 75 -4.98 -16.55 -15.53
CA GLU A 75 -4.50 -17.83 -16.03
C GLU A 75 -3.16 -18.24 -15.40
N GLN A 76 -2.21 -17.29 -15.27
CA GLN A 76 -0.88 -17.60 -14.74
C GLN A 76 -0.91 -17.91 -13.24
N VAL A 77 -1.79 -17.24 -12.48
CA VAL A 77 -2.01 -17.54 -11.06
C VAL A 77 -2.63 -18.92 -10.88
N GLU A 78 -3.67 -19.23 -11.65
CA GLU A 78 -4.35 -20.53 -11.61
C GLU A 78 -3.42 -21.68 -12.03
N LYS A 79 -2.61 -21.50 -13.07
CA LYS A 79 -1.58 -22.46 -13.51
C LYS A 79 -0.57 -22.79 -12.40
N ARG A 80 -0.35 -21.87 -11.46
CA ARG A 80 0.54 -22.07 -10.29
C ARG A 80 -0.21 -22.56 -9.05
N GLY A 81 -1.49 -22.93 -9.18
CA GLY A 81 -2.33 -23.43 -8.08
C GLY A 81 -2.93 -22.33 -7.21
N GLY A 82 -2.83 -21.06 -7.62
CA GLY A 82 -3.55 -19.97 -6.98
C GLY A 82 -5.02 -19.91 -7.41
N THR A 83 -5.78 -19.03 -6.77
CA THR A 83 -7.16 -18.72 -7.15
C THR A 83 -7.29 -17.21 -7.26
N VAL A 84 -7.90 -16.74 -8.34
CA VAL A 84 -8.20 -15.32 -8.53
C VAL A 84 -9.68 -15.10 -8.33
N PHE A 85 -9.99 -14.06 -7.56
CA PHE A 85 -11.35 -13.59 -7.33
C PHE A 85 -11.44 -12.13 -7.72
N PHE A 86 -12.34 -11.81 -8.64
CA PHE A 86 -12.60 -10.44 -9.09
C PHE A 86 -13.77 -9.88 -8.28
N ALA A 87 -13.46 -9.08 -7.27
CA ALA A 87 -14.46 -8.36 -6.49
C ALA A 87 -14.84 -7.04 -7.19
N GLU A 88 -16.13 -6.75 -7.28
CA GLU A 88 -16.65 -5.49 -7.81
C GLU A 88 -16.43 -4.33 -6.80
N ASN A 89 -16.42 -4.65 -5.51
CA ASN A 89 -16.32 -3.65 -4.45
C ASN A 89 -15.63 -4.20 -3.17
N ALA A 90 -15.42 -3.29 -2.21
CA ALA A 90 -14.76 -3.57 -0.94
C ALA A 90 -15.47 -4.63 -0.08
N GLU A 91 -16.81 -4.62 -0.05
CA GLU A 91 -17.60 -5.55 0.74
C GLU A 91 -17.47 -6.97 0.22
N GLU A 92 -17.55 -7.13 -1.10
CA GLU A 92 -17.37 -8.41 -1.78
C GLU A 92 -15.95 -8.97 -1.58
N ALA A 93 -14.92 -8.12 -1.72
CA ALA A 93 -13.53 -8.50 -1.49
C ALA A 93 -13.32 -8.99 -0.05
N ASN A 94 -13.79 -8.23 0.94
CA ASN A 94 -13.64 -8.58 2.36
C ASN A 94 -14.41 -9.87 2.70
N THR A 95 -15.64 -10.01 2.21
CA THR A 95 -16.47 -11.20 2.46
C THR A 95 -15.78 -12.45 1.93
N TYR A 96 -15.31 -12.43 0.68
CA TYR A 96 -14.60 -13.55 0.08
C TYR A 96 -13.35 -13.95 0.86
N ILE A 97 -12.54 -12.96 1.28
CA ILE A 97 -11.31 -13.23 2.03
C ILE A 97 -11.64 -13.79 3.43
N GLN A 98 -12.66 -13.27 4.11
CA GLN A 98 -13.13 -13.80 5.40
C GLN A 98 -13.64 -15.24 5.28
N GLU A 99 -14.40 -15.57 4.21
CA GLU A 99 -14.85 -16.92 3.94
C GLU A 99 -13.68 -17.90 3.76
N ILE A 100 -12.64 -17.49 3.04
CA ILE A 100 -11.41 -18.29 2.89
C ILE A 100 -10.78 -18.51 4.27
N ALA A 101 -10.58 -17.44 5.05
CA ALA A 101 -9.97 -17.52 6.38
C ALA A 101 -10.75 -18.48 7.29
N ASN A 102 -12.08 -18.35 7.32
CA ASN A 102 -12.98 -19.21 8.09
C ASN A 102 -12.93 -20.66 7.63
N LYS A 103 -13.02 -20.93 6.32
CA LYS A 103 -12.94 -22.28 5.74
C LYS A 103 -11.62 -22.97 6.05
N LYS A 104 -10.52 -22.20 6.09
CA LYS A 104 -9.19 -22.69 6.45
C LYS A 104 -8.95 -22.74 7.96
N GLN A 105 -9.91 -22.28 8.77
CA GLN A 105 -9.75 -22.12 10.22
C GLN A 105 -8.48 -21.31 10.57
N ALA A 106 -8.18 -20.31 9.74
CA ALA A 106 -6.99 -19.50 9.87
C ALA A 106 -6.98 -18.81 11.24
N LYS A 107 -5.82 -18.85 11.91
CA LYS A 107 -5.57 -18.13 13.15
C LYS A 107 -4.66 -16.93 12.94
N LYS A 108 -3.80 -17.01 11.93
CA LYS A 108 -2.84 -15.97 11.58
C LYS A 108 -2.82 -15.79 10.08
N VAL A 109 -2.86 -14.53 9.65
CA VAL A 109 -2.79 -14.12 8.25
C VAL A 109 -1.62 -13.16 8.11
N VAL A 110 -0.66 -13.52 7.26
CA VAL A 110 0.44 -12.63 6.88
C VAL A 110 0.10 -12.04 5.52
N LYS A 111 0.14 -10.72 5.38
CA LYS A 111 -0.12 -10.04 4.11
C LYS A 111 1.01 -9.10 3.72
N SER A 112 1.13 -8.86 2.42
CA SER A 112 1.97 -7.80 1.89
C SER A 112 1.26 -6.45 1.98
N LYS A 113 2.06 -5.38 2.08
CA LYS A 113 1.59 -4.00 2.00
C LYS A 113 0.81 -3.74 0.72
N SER A 114 -0.38 -3.17 0.86
CA SER A 114 -1.19 -2.70 -0.27
C SER A 114 -2.06 -1.54 0.17
N MET A 115 -2.01 -0.42 -0.54
CA MET A 115 -2.91 0.71 -0.25
C MET A 115 -4.38 0.30 -0.42
N VAL A 116 -4.66 -0.60 -1.36
CA VAL A 116 -6.02 -1.09 -1.61
C VAL A 116 -6.54 -1.86 -0.40
N THR A 117 -5.70 -2.64 0.29
CA THR A 117 -6.12 -3.36 1.49
C THR A 117 -6.42 -2.42 2.66
N GLU A 118 -5.71 -1.30 2.75
CA GLU A 118 -6.03 -0.23 3.71
C GLU A 118 -7.36 0.47 3.36
N GLU A 119 -7.59 0.76 2.08
CA GLU A 119 -8.80 1.43 1.60
C GLU A 119 -10.07 0.62 1.85
N ILE A 120 -9.99 -0.70 1.75
CA ILE A 120 -11.12 -1.60 2.03
C ILE A 120 -11.22 -2.02 3.50
N GLY A 121 -10.27 -1.65 4.36
CA GLY A 121 -10.26 -2.03 5.78
C GLY A 121 -10.11 -3.54 6.00
N LEU A 122 -9.21 -4.18 5.24
CA LEU A 122 -9.06 -5.64 5.23
C LEU A 122 -8.58 -6.18 6.58
N ASN A 123 -7.68 -5.45 7.26
CA ASN A 123 -7.14 -5.88 8.54
C ASN A 123 -8.26 -6.01 9.58
N GLU A 124 -9.08 -4.97 9.71
CA GLU A 124 -10.22 -4.96 10.63
C GLU A 124 -11.26 -6.04 10.28
N ALA A 125 -11.45 -6.33 8.98
CA ALA A 125 -12.36 -7.39 8.54
C ALA A 125 -11.85 -8.78 8.98
N LEU A 126 -10.57 -9.07 8.79
CA LEU A 126 -9.95 -10.34 9.19
C LEU A 126 -9.88 -10.49 10.72
N GLU A 127 -9.56 -9.43 11.44
CA GLU A 127 -9.54 -9.40 12.91
C GLU A 127 -10.92 -9.69 13.52
N LYS A 128 -11.99 -9.12 12.94
CA LYS A 128 -13.39 -9.44 13.33
C LYS A 128 -13.73 -10.92 13.14
N SER A 129 -13.03 -11.61 12.24
CA SER A 129 -13.16 -13.06 12.01
C SER A 129 -12.27 -13.89 12.94
N GLY A 130 -11.58 -13.26 13.90
CA GLY A 130 -10.72 -13.92 14.89
C GLY A 130 -9.33 -14.30 14.39
N CYS A 131 -8.87 -13.69 13.28
CA CYS A 131 -7.51 -13.85 12.79
C CYS A 131 -6.58 -12.79 13.40
N GLU A 132 -5.37 -13.19 13.76
CA GLU A 132 -4.25 -12.27 13.93
C GLU A 132 -3.70 -11.88 12.55
N VAL A 133 -3.71 -10.59 12.21
CA VAL A 133 -3.19 -10.11 10.93
C VAL A 133 -1.80 -9.54 11.15
N VAL A 134 -0.85 -9.81 10.25
CA VAL A 134 0.52 -9.29 10.33
C VAL A 134 0.97 -8.78 8.96
N GLU A 135 1.45 -7.54 8.92
CA GLU A 135 2.10 -6.98 7.74
C GLU A 135 3.49 -7.57 7.53
N SER A 136 3.83 -7.87 6.27
CA SER A 136 5.18 -8.31 5.90
C SER A 136 6.14 -7.15 5.61
N ASP A 137 5.62 -5.94 5.34
CA ASP A 137 6.43 -4.73 5.18
C ASP A 137 6.81 -4.19 6.55
N LEU A 138 8.11 -3.97 6.79
CA LEU A 138 8.59 -3.54 8.10
C LEU A 138 8.01 -2.17 8.51
N GLY A 139 7.84 -1.26 7.56
CA GLY A 139 7.31 0.07 7.84
C GLY A 139 5.83 0.00 8.21
N GLU A 140 5.02 -0.76 7.48
CA GLU A 140 3.62 -0.99 7.86
C GLU A 140 3.51 -1.80 9.16
N TRP A 141 4.41 -2.74 9.41
CA TRP A 141 4.38 -3.53 10.65
C TRP A 141 4.68 -2.66 11.89
N ILE A 142 5.65 -1.74 11.81
CA ILE A 142 5.90 -0.75 12.88
C ILE A 142 4.64 0.07 13.17
N LEU A 143 3.97 0.52 12.10
CA LEU A 143 2.75 1.32 12.22
C LEU A 143 1.56 0.52 12.77
N GLN A 144 1.43 -0.74 12.37
CA GLN A 144 0.43 -1.66 12.88
C GLN A 144 0.59 -1.84 14.40
N LEU A 145 1.83 -2.00 14.88
CA LEU A 145 2.12 -2.12 16.32
C LEU A 145 1.79 -0.84 17.10
N ASP A 146 1.94 0.32 16.46
CA ASP A 146 1.67 1.64 17.04
C ASP A 146 0.21 2.10 16.85
N GLU A 147 -0.64 1.31 16.18
CA GLU A 147 -2.00 1.68 15.76
C GLU A 147 -2.05 3.03 15.01
N ASP A 148 -1.06 3.30 14.16
CA ASP A 148 -0.84 4.60 13.51
C ASP A 148 -0.93 4.47 11.98
N PRO A 149 -1.65 5.36 11.26
CA PRO A 149 -1.70 5.28 9.79
C PRO A 149 -0.37 5.63 9.09
N PRO A 150 -0.19 5.16 7.84
CA PRO A 150 0.98 5.52 7.04
C PRO A 150 0.98 7.00 6.66
N SER A 151 2.14 7.64 6.79
CA SER A 151 2.35 9.04 6.40
C SER A 151 2.76 9.25 4.94
N HIS A 152 3.27 8.20 4.29
CA HIS A 152 3.78 8.28 2.93
C HIS A 152 3.66 6.93 2.22
N ILE A 153 3.22 6.93 0.96
CA ILE A 153 2.86 5.71 0.22
C ILE A 153 4.03 4.73 0.00
N VAL A 154 5.26 5.23 -0.12
CA VAL A 154 6.48 4.39 -0.32
C VAL A 154 7.24 4.16 0.99
N THR A 155 7.04 5.03 1.98
CA THR A 155 7.80 5.01 3.24
C THR A 155 6.84 5.27 4.39
N PRO A 156 6.05 4.27 4.77
CA PRO A 156 4.86 4.47 5.58
C PRO A 156 5.20 5.12 6.93
N ALA A 157 6.24 4.63 7.61
CA ALA A 157 6.73 5.12 8.90
C ALA A 157 7.69 6.35 8.80
N LEU A 158 7.65 7.14 7.72
CA LEU A 158 8.57 8.27 7.52
C LEU A 158 8.54 9.32 8.64
N HIS A 159 7.40 9.44 9.33
CA HIS A 159 7.19 10.37 10.43
C HIS A 159 7.66 9.83 11.79
N LYS A 160 8.09 8.56 11.87
CA LYS A 160 8.57 7.93 13.10
C LYS A 160 10.07 8.14 13.27
N ASN A 161 10.48 8.28 14.52
CA ASN A 161 11.87 8.21 14.97
C ASN A 161 12.12 6.86 15.65
N LYS A 162 13.41 6.57 15.92
CA LYS A 162 13.81 5.38 16.68
C LYS A 162 13.62 5.55 18.20
N GLU A 163 13.62 6.78 18.67
CA GLU A 163 13.56 7.19 20.09
C GLU A 163 12.12 7.44 20.54
#